data_AF-A0A550J2V5-F1
#
_entry.id   AF-A0A550J2V5-F1
#
_cell.length_a   1.000
_cell.length_b   1.000
_cell.length_c   1.000
_cell.angle_alpha   90.00
_cell.angle_beta   90.00
_cell.angle_gamma   90.00
#
_symmetry.space_group_name_H-M   'P 1'
#
loop_
_entity.id
_entity.type
_entity.pdbx_description
1 polymer ?
#
loop_
_entity_poly.entity_id
_entity_poly.type
_entity_poly.pdbx_seq_one_letter_code
_entity_poly.pdbx_strand_id
1 'polypeptide(L)'
;MRRSFAKKLAAVLGMSFFVATTAQAGVITGWDMSNVTVTPGPYTEYVTYNSTLYTDVNKSATNGVITWKETDVKAPGMKIVNQDDVTGGKCIMTTGYNPYDFSDKMCSDPLQSSKRWKVKGTNSQPIDVYFSTATGTTSIYNSMQKLTDGTDIQWKGFRAELGFIVNGQFVKSGSGDGLGFSTSRGAYFTKLTSSATQNAETLSALFAQGLAGAADKYHPVTGYFDPTTRFSYPLYALEDEIYTGPLTSNYYNLFGDWNNLSSVPWAYFYDEDNNINTDNTLMANCDGNFVVTDPILETGYCEGQWVTYRSEAGLDANGLPYPSDGVKKPVSAEVLAAWQANPLYLTGPIEDLANLGLNYYLTIGDNTKWPTPNQFVIRFYPVPSETVVPAPAEICDDGIDNDKDGLVDCSDSDCSADPICPAPVSEICTDGIDNDQDGKVDCADSDCLGISGCGTEQLSTTCADGFDNDGDGFIDCADPGCAKNKLCR
;
A
#
# COMPACT_ATOMS: atom_id res chain seq x y z
N MET A 1 55.90 56.02 -38.64
CA MET A 1 55.58 55.02 -37.58
C MET A 1 54.05 54.93 -37.45
N ARG A 2 53.49 53.71 -37.59
CA ARG A 2 52.19 53.18 -37.11
C ARG A 2 50.95 54.09 -37.22
N ARG A 3 49.99 53.81 -38.14
CA ARG A 3 48.84 52.86 -38.03
C ARG A 3 47.96 53.19 -36.80
N SER A 4 46.62 53.28 -36.84
CA SER A 4 45.62 53.02 -37.87
C SER A 4 44.23 53.41 -37.33
N PHE A 5 43.46 54.14 -38.15
CA PHE A 5 42.01 54.17 -38.35
C PHE A 5 41.06 53.56 -37.30
N ALA A 6 40.20 54.43 -36.73
CA ALA A 6 38.87 54.06 -36.29
C ALA A 6 37.92 54.02 -37.50
N LYS A 7 37.40 52.84 -37.85
CA LYS A 7 36.24 52.68 -38.74
C LYS A 7 35.04 52.30 -37.89
N LYS A 8 34.02 53.17 -37.88
CA LYS A 8 32.67 52.84 -37.41
C LYS A 8 32.09 51.80 -38.37
N LEU A 9 31.79 50.60 -37.87
CA LEU A 9 30.86 49.67 -38.51
C LEU A 9 29.62 49.60 -37.63
N ALA A 10 28.50 50.05 -38.17
CA ALA A 10 27.18 49.79 -37.61
C ALA A 10 26.88 48.30 -37.82
N ALA A 11 26.76 47.55 -36.74
CA ALA A 11 26.21 46.20 -36.76
C ALA A 11 24.77 46.27 -36.26
N VAL A 12 23.84 46.11 -37.20
CA VAL A 12 22.43 45.81 -36.93
C VAL A 12 22.39 44.43 -36.28
N LEU A 13 22.25 44.40 -34.95
CA LEU A 13 21.96 43.16 -34.24
C LEU A 13 20.44 42.97 -34.30
N GLY A 14 19.99 42.09 -35.20
CA GLY A 14 18.62 41.62 -35.20
C GLY A 14 18.32 40.99 -33.84
N MET A 15 17.42 41.60 -33.08
CA MET A 15 16.74 40.91 -31.99
C MET A 15 15.88 39.84 -32.63
N SER A 16 16.41 38.63 -32.72
CA SER A 16 15.58 37.44 -32.79
C SER A 16 14.76 37.40 -31.50
N PHE A 17 13.54 37.94 -31.56
CA PHE A 17 12.48 37.52 -30.66
C PHE A 17 12.30 36.03 -30.90
N PHE A 18 13.00 35.21 -30.12
CA PHE A 18 12.47 33.91 -29.78
C PHE A 18 11.16 34.21 -29.07
N VAL A 19 10.06 34.14 -29.80
CA VAL A 19 8.77 33.87 -29.19
C VAL A 19 8.99 32.54 -28.51
N ALA A 20 9.26 32.57 -27.21
CA ALA A 20 9.14 31.37 -26.39
C ALA A 20 7.72 30.90 -26.65
N THR A 21 7.58 29.85 -27.46
CA THR A 21 6.34 29.09 -27.53
C THR A 21 6.09 28.72 -26.09
N THR A 22 5.13 29.40 -25.46
CA THR A 22 4.70 29.12 -24.11
C THR A 22 4.46 27.62 -24.08
N ALA A 23 5.27 26.88 -23.31
CA ALA A 23 5.02 25.47 -23.09
C ALA A 23 3.55 25.36 -22.67
N GLN A 24 2.76 24.69 -23.51
CA GLN A 24 1.33 24.49 -23.28
C GLN A 24 1.23 23.42 -22.21
N ALA A 25 1.40 23.83 -20.96
CA ALA A 25 1.27 22.98 -19.80
C ALA A 25 -0.21 22.79 -19.43
N GLY A 26 -0.54 22.19 -18.29
CA GLY A 26 -1.90 21.79 -17.97
C GLY A 26 -2.31 22.28 -16.59
N VAL A 27 -3.62 22.48 -16.41
CA VAL A 27 -4.26 22.88 -15.16
C VAL A 27 -5.43 21.93 -14.94
N ILE A 28 -5.59 21.42 -13.71
CA ILE A 28 -6.79 20.66 -13.33
C ILE A 28 -7.95 21.66 -13.23
N THR A 29 -8.94 21.49 -14.09
CA THR A 29 -10.13 22.36 -14.14
C THR A 29 -11.23 21.90 -13.21
N GLY A 30 -11.24 20.61 -12.84
CA GLY A 30 -12.19 20.07 -11.89
C GLY A 30 -12.04 18.58 -11.65
N TRP A 31 -12.81 18.09 -10.68
CA TRP A 31 -13.12 16.68 -10.54
C TRP A 31 -14.11 16.30 -11.64
N ASP A 32 -13.74 15.34 -12.49
CA ASP A 32 -14.65 14.82 -13.50
C ASP A 32 -15.70 13.91 -12.84
N MET A 33 -16.96 14.32 -12.92
CA MET A 33 -18.08 13.61 -12.28
C MET A 33 -18.87 12.74 -13.26
N SER A 34 -18.39 12.52 -14.49
CA SER A 34 -19.10 11.75 -15.51
C SER A 34 -19.38 10.30 -15.09
N ASN A 35 -18.46 9.68 -14.36
CA ASN A 35 -18.61 8.34 -13.78
C ASN A 35 -19.06 8.37 -12.31
N VAL A 36 -19.62 9.48 -11.81
CA VAL A 36 -19.94 9.65 -10.39
C VAL A 36 -21.43 9.82 -10.16
N THR A 37 -21.97 9.22 -9.10
CA THR A 37 -23.32 9.52 -8.59
C THR A 37 -23.21 10.00 -7.15
N VAL A 38 -23.61 11.24 -6.90
CA VAL A 38 -23.71 11.80 -5.55
C VAL A 38 -25.01 11.32 -4.91
N THR A 39 -24.95 10.90 -3.64
CA THR A 39 -26.15 10.59 -2.87
C THR A 39 -27.09 11.80 -2.90
N PRO A 40 -28.37 11.66 -3.30
CA PRO A 40 -29.29 12.79 -3.35
C PRO A 40 -29.66 13.26 -1.94
N GLY A 41 -29.85 14.58 -1.78
CA GLY A 41 -30.34 15.18 -0.55
C GLY A 41 -31.85 14.97 -0.32
N PRO A 42 -32.41 15.48 0.79
CA PRO A 42 -31.77 16.38 1.75
C PRO A 42 -30.68 15.71 2.59
N TYR A 43 -29.69 16.50 3.00
CA TYR A 43 -28.60 16.03 3.87
C TYR A 43 -28.88 16.40 5.32
N THR A 44 -28.54 15.49 6.23
CA THR A 44 -28.68 15.62 7.67
C THR A 44 -27.29 15.78 8.27
N GLU A 45 -27.14 16.75 9.18
CA GLU A 45 -25.87 17.00 9.86
C GLU A 45 -25.37 15.74 10.59
N TYR A 46 -24.05 15.55 10.60
CA TYR A 46 -23.31 14.41 11.15
C TYR A 46 -23.55 13.06 10.46
N VAL A 47 -24.35 13.00 9.39
CA VAL A 47 -24.50 11.79 8.57
C VAL A 47 -23.41 11.70 7.51
N THR A 48 -22.84 10.50 7.34
CA THR A 48 -21.90 10.21 6.26
C THR A 48 -22.64 9.83 4.98
N TYR A 49 -22.31 10.53 3.89
CA TYR A 49 -22.84 10.30 2.55
C TYR A 49 -21.72 9.91 1.59
N ASN A 50 -22.12 9.35 0.45
CA ASN A 50 -21.21 8.86 -0.58
C ASN A 50 -21.43 9.57 -1.91
N SER A 51 -20.33 9.83 -2.61
CA SER A 51 -20.30 10.01 -4.06
C SER A 51 -19.70 8.74 -4.67
N THR A 52 -20.57 7.90 -5.24
CA THR A 52 -20.21 6.58 -5.76
C THR A 52 -19.38 6.70 -7.03
N LEU A 53 -18.20 6.08 -7.04
CA LEU A 53 -17.28 6.04 -8.18
C LEU A 53 -17.57 4.79 -9.02
N TYR A 54 -17.97 4.98 -10.27
CA TYR A 54 -18.23 3.88 -11.18
C TYR A 54 -17.03 3.59 -12.08
N THR A 55 -16.94 2.36 -12.57
CA THR A 55 -15.85 1.89 -13.45
C THR A 55 -15.89 2.54 -14.82
N ASP A 56 -17.04 3.05 -15.25
CA ASP A 56 -17.24 3.75 -16.52
C ASP A 56 -18.38 4.78 -16.45
N VAL A 57 -18.50 5.59 -17.52
CA VAL A 57 -19.52 6.63 -17.67
C VAL A 57 -20.95 6.09 -17.83
N ASN A 58 -21.11 4.82 -18.21
CA ASN A 58 -22.40 4.14 -18.25
C ASN A 58 -22.82 3.61 -16.87
N LYS A 59 -21.93 3.72 -15.87
CA LYS A 59 -22.16 3.36 -14.48
C LYS A 59 -22.44 1.87 -14.30
N SER A 60 -21.70 1.03 -15.00
CA SER A 60 -21.91 -0.43 -15.03
C SER A 60 -21.60 -1.15 -13.71
N ALA A 61 -20.49 -0.78 -13.05
CA ALA A 61 -20.04 -1.32 -11.78
C ALA A 61 -19.37 -0.24 -10.93
N THR A 62 -19.15 -0.49 -9.63
CA THR A 62 -18.50 0.44 -8.70
C THR A 62 -17.48 -0.29 -7.84
N ASN A 63 -16.33 0.34 -7.61
CA ASN A 63 -15.23 -0.20 -6.82
C ASN A 63 -14.88 0.67 -5.59
N GLY A 64 -15.49 1.85 -5.49
CA GLY A 64 -15.20 2.77 -4.41
C GLY A 64 -16.13 3.97 -4.38
N VAL A 65 -15.92 4.81 -3.37
CA VAL A 65 -16.71 6.01 -3.12
C VAL A 65 -15.80 7.14 -2.64
N ILE A 66 -16.20 8.38 -2.91
CA ILE A 66 -15.75 9.52 -2.10
C ILE A 66 -16.72 9.68 -0.94
N THR A 67 -16.25 9.49 0.29
CA THR A 67 -17.08 9.67 1.49
C THR A 67 -16.96 11.08 2.04
N TRP A 68 -18.05 11.60 2.58
CA TRP A 68 -18.05 12.88 3.25
C TRP A 68 -19.13 12.91 4.34
N LYS A 69 -18.81 13.54 5.49
CA LYS A 69 -19.73 13.68 6.62
C LYS A 69 -20.36 15.07 6.56
N GLU A 70 -21.68 15.16 6.46
CA GLU A 70 -22.39 16.45 6.36
C GLU A 70 -22.19 17.26 7.64
N THR A 71 -21.26 18.20 7.59
CA THR A 71 -20.83 19.02 8.74
C THR A 71 -20.25 20.32 8.17
N ASP A 72 -18.96 20.59 8.38
CA ASP A 72 -18.17 21.59 7.67
C ASP A 72 -17.71 21.10 6.29
N VAL A 73 -17.98 19.82 5.98
CA VAL A 73 -17.87 19.23 4.64
C VAL A 73 -19.25 19.10 4.00
N LYS A 74 -19.34 19.45 2.70
CA LYS A 74 -20.58 19.41 1.90
C LYS A 74 -20.45 18.49 0.70
N ALA A 75 -21.56 18.11 0.08
CA ALA A 75 -21.55 17.42 -1.21
C ALA A 75 -20.76 18.20 -2.28
N PRO A 76 -20.06 17.54 -3.22
CA PRO A 76 -19.93 16.08 -3.38
C PRO A 76 -18.77 15.43 -2.59
N GLY A 77 -18.09 16.16 -1.70
CA GLY A 77 -17.02 15.66 -0.83
C GLY A 77 -15.60 15.83 -1.38
N MET A 78 -15.43 16.38 -2.59
CA MET A 78 -14.12 16.71 -3.18
C MET A 78 -14.23 17.91 -4.12
N LYS A 79 -13.20 18.77 -4.12
CA LYS A 79 -13.02 19.88 -5.06
C LYS A 79 -11.56 20.06 -5.44
N ILE A 80 -11.37 20.88 -6.48
CA ILE A 80 -10.06 21.38 -6.92
C ILE A 80 -10.00 22.86 -6.59
N VAL A 81 -9.00 23.25 -5.80
CA VAL A 81 -8.70 24.66 -5.53
C VAL A 81 -7.57 25.08 -6.45
N ASN A 82 -7.84 26.06 -7.31
CA ASN A 82 -6.88 26.60 -8.27
C ASN A 82 -6.22 27.90 -7.84
N GLN A 83 -6.73 28.53 -6.78
CA GLN A 83 -6.24 29.78 -6.23
C GLN A 83 -6.66 29.85 -4.76
N ASP A 84 -5.81 29.31 -3.90
CA ASP A 84 -5.92 29.52 -2.46
C ASP A 84 -5.86 31.03 -2.14
N ASP A 85 -6.69 31.50 -1.23
CA ASP A 85 -6.89 32.91 -0.92
C ASP A 85 -5.75 33.55 -0.13
N VAL A 86 -4.97 32.76 0.61
CA VAL A 86 -3.80 33.23 1.37
C VAL A 86 -2.50 33.02 0.59
N THR A 87 -2.29 31.80 0.08
CA THR A 87 -1.01 31.38 -0.51
C THR A 87 -0.98 31.46 -2.03
N GLY A 88 -2.14 31.58 -2.69
CA GLY A 88 -2.26 31.43 -4.14
C GLY A 88 -1.98 30.01 -4.65
N GLY A 89 -1.75 29.05 -3.73
CA GLY A 89 -1.45 27.66 -4.03
C GLY A 89 -2.64 26.91 -4.64
N LYS A 90 -2.37 25.68 -5.06
CA LYS A 90 -3.38 24.78 -5.63
C LYS A 90 -3.42 23.47 -4.84
N CYS A 91 -4.60 22.91 -4.68
CA CYS A 91 -4.75 21.63 -4.01
C CYS A 91 -5.98 20.83 -4.47
N ILE A 92 -5.92 19.54 -4.18
CA ILE A 92 -7.03 18.59 -4.26
C ILE A 92 -7.44 18.33 -2.82
N MET A 93 -8.68 18.70 -2.49
CA MET A 93 -9.15 18.70 -1.11
C MET A 93 -10.66 18.48 -1.04
N THR A 94 -11.21 18.39 0.16
CA THR A 94 -12.66 18.28 0.35
C THR A 94 -13.39 19.59 0.06
N THR A 95 -14.69 19.50 -0.22
CA THR A 95 -15.63 20.64 -0.30
C THR A 95 -16.10 21.11 1.08
N GLY A 96 -16.73 22.28 1.13
CA GLY A 96 -17.39 22.80 2.33
C GLY A 96 -16.84 24.14 2.76
N TYR A 97 -16.97 24.46 4.04
CA TYR A 97 -16.60 25.76 4.60
C TYR A 97 -15.54 25.61 5.69
N ASN A 98 -14.75 26.64 5.92
CA ASN A 98 -13.83 26.69 7.05
C ASN A 98 -14.66 26.81 8.35
N PRO A 99 -14.53 25.87 9.32
CA PRO A 99 -15.36 25.89 10.53
C PRO A 99 -15.05 27.06 11.48
N TYR A 100 -13.92 27.75 11.30
CA TYR A 100 -13.49 28.84 12.18
C TYR A 100 -14.02 30.21 11.74
N ASP A 101 -14.19 30.44 10.44
CA ASP A 101 -14.60 31.74 9.89
C ASP A 101 -15.75 31.68 8.85
N PHE A 102 -16.24 30.47 8.53
CA PHE A 102 -17.33 30.20 7.60
C PHE A 102 -17.07 30.61 6.14
N SER A 103 -15.82 30.90 5.78
CA SER A 103 -15.41 31.10 4.38
C SER A 103 -15.44 29.79 3.58
N ASP A 104 -15.35 29.86 2.25
CA ASP A 104 -15.16 28.63 1.44
C ASP A 104 -13.84 27.97 1.85
N LYS A 105 -13.85 26.67 2.07
CA LYS A 105 -12.69 25.94 2.63
C LYS A 105 -11.48 26.01 1.69
N MET A 106 -10.31 26.41 2.16
CA MET A 106 -9.09 26.61 1.36
C MET A 106 -7.92 25.73 1.80
N CYS A 107 -6.89 25.62 0.94
CA CYS A 107 -5.74 24.74 1.17
C CYS A 107 -4.96 25.16 2.44
N SER A 108 -4.85 26.48 2.64
CA SER A 108 -4.09 27.10 3.72
C SER A 108 -4.86 27.20 5.04
N ASP A 109 -6.13 26.80 5.08
CA ASP A 109 -6.95 26.81 6.30
C ASP A 109 -6.26 26.05 7.45
N PRO A 110 -6.56 26.40 8.72
CA PRO A 110 -5.94 25.75 9.87
C PRO A 110 -6.09 24.22 9.87
N LEU A 111 -5.24 23.53 10.64
CA LEU A 111 -5.43 22.11 10.90
C LEU A 111 -6.80 21.86 11.56
N GLN A 112 -7.30 20.62 11.45
CA GLN A 112 -8.64 20.22 11.91
C GLN A 112 -9.83 20.91 11.21
N SER A 113 -9.61 21.64 10.12
CA SER A 113 -10.68 22.13 9.23
C SER A 113 -11.17 21.09 8.21
N SER A 114 -11.15 19.80 8.55
CA SER A 114 -11.64 18.68 7.70
C SER A 114 -11.10 18.61 6.25
N LYS A 115 -9.92 19.16 5.92
CA LYS A 115 -9.45 19.38 4.53
C LYS A 115 -9.29 18.12 3.66
N ARG A 116 -9.24 16.93 4.25
CA ARG A 116 -8.92 15.69 3.52
C ARG A 116 -10.10 15.16 2.72
N TRP A 117 -9.94 15.01 1.40
CA TRP A 117 -10.89 14.27 0.59
C TRP A 117 -10.72 12.76 0.84
N LYS A 118 -11.82 12.01 0.97
CA LYS A 118 -11.79 10.65 1.50
C LYS A 118 -12.18 9.64 0.42
N VAL A 119 -11.25 8.80 0.00
CA VAL A 119 -11.50 7.66 -0.90
C VAL A 119 -11.69 6.41 -0.06
N LYS A 120 -12.76 5.67 -0.31
CA LYS A 120 -13.01 4.38 0.33
C LYS A 120 -13.20 3.30 -0.73
N GLY A 121 -12.42 2.22 -0.65
CA GLY A 121 -12.62 1.02 -1.47
C GLY A 121 -13.74 0.16 -0.93
N THR A 122 -14.47 -0.53 -1.82
CA THR A 122 -15.67 -1.30 -1.43
C THR A 122 -15.62 -2.78 -1.80
N ASN A 123 -14.68 -3.20 -2.65
CA ASN A 123 -14.62 -4.59 -3.16
C ASN A 123 -13.20 -5.04 -3.56
N SER A 124 -12.16 -4.38 -3.04
CA SER A 124 -10.75 -4.70 -3.33
C SER A 124 -10.36 -4.68 -4.82
N GLN A 125 -11.13 -3.98 -5.65
CA GLN A 125 -10.82 -3.72 -7.07
C GLN A 125 -10.20 -2.33 -7.26
N PRO A 126 -9.56 -2.06 -8.41
CA PRO A 126 -8.99 -0.74 -8.69
C PRO A 126 -10.05 0.37 -8.65
N ILE A 127 -9.70 1.49 -8.02
CA ILE A 127 -10.56 2.65 -7.84
C ILE A 127 -10.03 3.80 -8.70
N ASP A 128 -10.85 4.26 -9.64
CA ASP A 128 -10.49 5.35 -10.55
C ASP A 128 -11.11 6.68 -10.11
N VAL A 129 -10.27 7.71 -9.98
CA VAL A 129 -10.70 9.09 -9.77
C VAL A 129 -10.26 9.91 -10.97
N TYR A 130 -11.25 10.47 -11.67
CA TYR A 130 -11.06 11.18 -12.93
C TYR A 130 -10.89 12.68 -12.70
N PHE A 131 -9.96 13.30 -13.41
CA PHE A 131 -9.67 14.73 -13.30
C PHE A 131 -9.76 15.37 -14.67
N SER A 132 -10.58 16.41 -14.79
CA SER A 132 -10.62 17.22 -16.01
C SER A 132 -9.45 18.20 -16.02
N THR A 133 -8.84 18.37 -17.18
CA THR A 133 -7.73 19.29 -17.40
C THR A 133 -8.00 20.22 -18.56
N ALA A 134 -7.30 21.35 -18.57
CA ALA A 134 -7.21 22.24 -19.71
C ALA A 134 -5.75 22.66 -19.91
N THR A 135 -5.42 23.04 -21.13
CA THR A 135 -4.13 23.64 -21.44
C THR A 135 -3.95 24.98 -20.70
N GLY A 136 -2.78 25.21 -20.15
CA GLY A 136 -2.40 26.32 -19.27
C GLY A 136 -0.91 26.29 -18.93
N THR A 137 -0.52 26.84 -17.77
CA THR A 137 0.86 26.83 -17.27
C THR A 137 1.10 25.65 -16.34
N THR A 138 2.35 25.19 -16.20
CA THR A 138 2.67 24.07 -15.31
C THR A 138 2.17 24.38 -13.92
N SER A 139 1.40 23.45 -13.36
CA SER A 139 0.70 23.66 -12.10
C SER A 139 1.00 22.53 -11.14
N ILE A 140 1.12 22.89 -9.86
CA ILE A 140 1.53 21.98 -8.79
C ILE A 140 0.38 21.93 -7.79
N TYR A 141 -0.14 20.73 -7.51
CA TYR A 141 -1.27 20.50 -6.62
C TYR A 141 -0.83 19.70 -5.42
N ASN A 142 -1.08 20.21 -4.21
CA ASN A 142 -1.03 19.39 -3.00
C ASN A 142 -2.30 18.53 -2.93
N SER A 143 -2.18 17.22 -2.74
CA SER A 143 -3.30 16.34 -2.45
C SER A 143 -3.36 16.04 -0.96
N MET A 144 -4.45 16.48 -0.32
CA MET A 144 -4.75 16.16 1.08
C MET A 144 -5.79 15.05 1.11
N GLN A 145 -5.36 13.79 1.17
CA GLN A 145 -6.26 12.65 1.02
C GLN A 145 -6.39 11.83 2.31
N LYS A 146 -7.49 11.09 2.44
CA LYS A 146 -7.65 9.95 3.34
C LYS A 146 -8.07 8.74 2.48
N LEU A 147 -7.37 7.61 2.62
CA LEU A 147 -7.71 6.34 1.98
C LEU A 147 -8.23 5.39 3.05
N THR A 148 -9.34 4.71 2.76
CA THR A 148 -10.01 3.82 3.70
C THR A 148 -10.27 2.46 3.07
N ASP A 149 -9.92 1.40 3.80
CA ASP A 149 -10.35 0.04 3.48
C ASP A 149 -11.78 -0.17 4.00
N GLY A 150 -12.75 -0.11 3.09
CA GLY A 150 -14.15 -0.37 3.37
C GLY A 150 -14.62 -1.74 2.91
N THR A 151 -13.68 -2.69 2.74
CA THR A 151 -13.95 -4.05 2.26
C THR A 151 -14.07 -5.03 3.43
N ASP A 152 -14.39 -6.28 3.13
CA ASP A 152 -14.41 -7.39 4.10
C ASP A 152 -13.03 -8.05 4.26
N ILE A 153 -12.07 -7.76 3.37
CA ILE A 153 -10.73 -8.34 3.37
C ILE A 153 -9.70 -7.25 3.67
N GLN A 154 -8.94 -7.40 4.75
CA GLN A 154 -7.87 -6.46 5.13
C GLN A 154 -6.88 -6.23 3.98
N TRP A 155 -6.37 -5.01 3.83
CA TRP A 155 -5.31 -4.70 2.87
C TRP A 155 -3.92 -4.81 3.51
N LYS A 156 -2.93 -5.31 2.76
CA LYS A 156 -1.51 -5.26 3.13
C LYS A 156 -0.87 -3.93 2.78
N GLY A 157 -1.48 -3.18 1.86
CA GLY A 157 -0.99 -1.91 1.37
C GLY A 157 -1.77 -1.43 0.14
N PHE A 158 -1.20 -0.48 -0.60
CA PHE A 158 -1.77 -0.01 -1.85
C PHE A 158 -0.68 0.48 -2.81
N ARG A 159 -1.04 0.56 -4.10
CA ARG A 159 -0.33 1.40 -5.09
C ARG A 159 -1.30 2.41 -5.71
N ALA A 160 -0.79 3.54 -6.14
CA ALA A 160 -1.52 4.57 -6.87
C ALA A 160 -0.75 4.90 -8.15
N GLU A 161 -1.41 4.79 -9.29
CA GLU A 161 -0.82 5.10 -10.60
C GLU A 161 -1.53 6.28 -11.24
N LEU A 162 -0.76 7.08 -11.97
CA LEU A 162 -1.28 8.09 -12.87
C LEU A 162 -1.48 7.49 -14.26
N GLY A 163 -2.46 7.97 -15.01
CA GLY A 163 -2.70 7.47 -16.35
C GLY A 163 -3.96 8.01 -17.01
N PHE A 164 -4.43 7.28 -18.02
CA PHE A 164 -5.49 7.68 -18.93
C PHE A 164 -6.44 6.53 -19.16
N ILE A 165 -7.71 6.83 -19.45
CA ILE A 165 -8.68 5.81 -19.86
C ILE A 165 -8.87 5.92 -21.37
N VAL A 166 -8.34 4.94 -22.10
CA VAL A 166 -8.37 4.88 -23.56
C VAL A 166 -9.23 3.67 -23.95
N ASN A 167 -10.33 3.92 -24.66
CA ASN A 167 -11.29 2.87 -25.05
C ASN A 167 -11.77 2.00 -23.87
N GLY A 168 -11.97 2.61 -22.70
CA GLY A 168 -12.42 1.93 -21.48
C GLY A 168 -11.34 1.14 -20.74
N GLN A 169 -10.08 1.22 -21.18
CA GLN A 169 -8.94 0.58 -20.51
C GLN A 169 -8.00 1.62 -19.92
N PHE A 170 -7.44 1.31 -18.76
CA PHE A 170 -6.41 2.16 -18.14
C PHE A 170 -5.07 1.94 -18.82
N VAL A 171 -4.47 3.06 -19.21
CA VAL A 171 -3.14 3.16 -19.78
C VAL A 171 -2.33 4.03 -18.82
N LYS A 172 -1.34 3.44 -18.15
CA LYS A 172 -0.45 4.15 -17.22
C LYS A 172 0.26 5.30 -17.94
N SER A 173 0.46 6.42 -17.25
CA SER A 173 1.28 7.53 -17.73
C SER A 173 2.74 7.10 -17.87
N GLY A 174 3.50 7.83 -18.67
CA GLY A 174 4.89 7.55 -18.93
C GLY A 174 5.78 8.75 -18.63
N SER A 175 7.02 8.48 -18.22
CA SER A 175 7.96 9.53 -17.85
C SER A 175 8.09 10.64 -18.91
N GLY A 176 8.01 11.89 -18.46
CA GLY A 176 8.13 13.07 -19.30
C GLY A 176 6.90 13.40 -20.14
N ASP A 177 5.75 12.73 -19.90
CA ASP A 177 4.49 13.06 -20.55
C ASP A 177 3.78 14.30 -19.95
N GLY A 178 4.37 14.89 -18.90
CA GLY A 178 3.82 16.06 -18.24
C GLY A 178 2.81 15.74 -17.13
N LEU A 179 2.65 14.49 -16.74
CA LEU A 179 1.86 14.08 -15.58
C LEU A 179 2.77 13.36 -14.59
N GLY A 180 2.80 13.79 -13.32
CA GLY A 180 3.63 13.07 -12.36
C GLY A 180 3.46 13.47 -10.90
N PHE A 181 3.70 12.50 -10.02
CA PHE A 181 4.00 12.74 -8.62
C PHE A 181 5.31 13.50 -8.49
N SER A 182 5.33 14.44 -7.55
CA SER A 182 6.39 15.45 -7.50
C SER A 182 6.63 15.94 -6.08
N THR A 183 7.70 16.71 -5.92
CA THR A 183 7.96 17.51 -4.72
C THR A 183 7.00 18.70 -4.65
N SER A 184 6.96 19.37 -3.49
CA SER A 184 6.21 20.62 -3.31
C SER A 184 6.66 21.78 -4.22
N ARG A 185 7.79 21.64 -4.93
CA ARG A 185 8.31 22.60 -5.92
C ARG A 185 8.08 22.17 -7.36
N GLY A 186 7.36 21.06 -7.56
CA GLY A 186 7.00 20.54 -8.87
C GLY A 186 8.08 19.77 -9.61
N ALA A 187 9.18 19.41 -8.93
CA ALA A 187 10.14 18.47 -9.50
C ALA A 187 9.59 17.04 -9.39
N TYR A 188 9.47 16.35 -10.53
CA TYR A 188 9.01 14.95 -10.59
C TYR A 188 9.97 14.00 -9.86
N PHE A 189 9.42 12.94 -9.26
CA PHE A 189 10.21 11.86 -8.65
C PHE A 189 10.79 10.92 -9.73
N THR A 190 11.74 11.42 -10.52
CA THR A 190 12.41 10.68 -11.61
C THR A 190 13.32 9.54 -11.14
N LYS A 191 13.48 9.37 -9.82
CA LYS A 191 14.18 8.27 -9.16
C LYS A 191 13.34 7.81 -7.97
N LEU A 192 13.46 6.53 -7.64
CA LEU A 192 12.77 5.95 -6.49
C LEU A 192 13.04 6.79 -5.23
N THR A 193 11.99 7.43 -4.72
CA THR A 193 12.07 8.35 -3.60
C THR A 193 11.26 7.80 -2.44
N SER A 194 11.89 7.62 -1.28
CA SER A 194 11.20 7.19 -0.07
C SER A 194 10.67 8.39 0.71
N SER A 195 9.44 8.28 1.21
CA SER A 195 8.84 9.20 2.20
C SER A 195 9.72 9.43 3.43
N ALA A 196 10.55 8.47 3.82
CA ALA A 196 11.51 8.63 4.93
C ALA A 196 12.52 9.76 4.71
N THR A 197 12.73 10.17 3.45
CA THR A 197 13.63 11.27 3.07
C THR A 197 12.90 12.57 2.75
N GLN A 198 11.56 12.58 2.84
CA GLN A 198 10.70 13.70 2.49
C GLN A 198 10.06 14.30 3.74
N ASN A 199 9.64 15.57 3.65
CA ASN A 199 8.75 16.12 4.66
C ASN A 199 7.39 15.42 4.56
N ALA A 200 6.74 15.14 5.70
CA ALA A 200 5.43 14.49 5.74
C ALA A 200 4.33 15.30 5.01
N GLU A 201 4.48 16.61 4.86
CA GLU A 201 3.59 17.44 4.03
C GLU A 201 3.77 17.19 2.53
N THR A 202 4.94 16.67 2.11
CA THR A 202 5.27 16.41 0.69
C THR A 202 4.93 15.00 0.26
N LEU A 203 5.29 13.99 1.06
CA LEU A 203 5.05 12.58 0.76
C LEU A 203 4.93 11.78 2.05
N SER A 204 3.73 11.32 2.39
CA SER A 204 3.53 10.49 3.59
C SER A 204 2.26 9.64 3.54
N ALA A 205 2.28 8.52 4.25
CA ALA A 205 1.10 7.75 4.60
C ALA A 205 1.07 7.50 6.12
N LEU A 206 0.28 8.29 6.84
CA LEU A 206 0.23 8.28 8.31
C LEU A 206 -1.20 8.00 8.79
N PHE A 207 -1.35 7.15 9.80
CA PHE A 207 -2.61 7.02 10.52
C PHE A 207 -2.80 8.20 11.50
N ALA A 208 -3.98 8.28 12.12
CA ALA A 208 -4.31 9.35 13.04
C ALA A 208 -3.29 9.45 14.19
N GLN A 209 -2.83 10.67 14.46
CA GLN A 209 -1.83 10.93 15.50
C GLN A 209 -2.28 10.52 16.90
N GLY A 210 -3.57 10.70 17.21
CA GLY A 210 -4.14 10.30 18.49
C GLY A 210 -4.03 8.80 18.78
N LEU A 211 -3.79 7.96 17.77
CA LEU A 211 -3.60 6.52 17.94
C LEU A 211 -2.15 6.16 18.28
N ALA A 212 -1.18 6.83 17.66
CA ALA A 212 0.23 6.51 17.84
C ALA A 212 1.14 7.67 17.42
N GLY A 213 2.18 7.94 18.20
CA GLY A 213 3.26 8.90 17.98
C GLY A 213 3.41 9.92 19.11
N ALA A 214 4.58 10.58 19.14
CA ALA A 214 4.88 11.61 20.12
C ALA A 214 3.90 12.80 20.06
N ALA A 215 3.74 13.45 21.22
CA ALA A 215 3.08 14.74 21.31
C ALA A 215 3.83 15.77 20.45
N ASP A 216 3.09 16.64 19.79
CA ASP A 216 3.63 17.75 19.03
C ASP A 216 2.78 19.01 19.19
N LYS A 217 3.14 20.06 18.47
CA LYS A 217 2.45 21.36 18.51
C LYS A 217 0.96 21.25 18.22
N TYR A 218 0.54 20.29 17.40
CA TYR A 218 -0.82 20.16 16.90
C TYR A 218 -1.62 19.08 17.64
N HIS A 219 -0.96 18.12 18.29
CA HIS A 219 -1.61 17.22 19.23
C HIS A 219 -0.74 17.11 20.49
N PRO A 220 -1.11 17.82 21.56
CA PRO A 220 -0.27 17.99 22.75
C PRO A 220 -0.22 16.74 23.65
N VAL A 221 -1.02 15.73 23.33
CA VAL A 221 -1.05 14.43 24.01
C VAL A 221 -0.39 13.37 23.13
N THR A 222 0.23 12.38 23.78
CA THR A 222 0.83 11.24 23.09
C THR A 222 -0.24 10.33 22.48
N GLY A 223 0.12 9.61 21.41
CA GLY A 223 -0.75 8.61 20.80
C GLY A 223 -1.09 7.48 21.77
N TYR A 224 -2.34 7.00 21.70
CA TYR A 224 -2.89 6.05 22.65
C TYR A 224 -2.16 4.70 22.69
N PHE A 225 -1.91 4.04 21.57
CA PHE A 225 -1.28 2.72 21.51
C PHE A 225 0.24 2.76 21.61
N ASP A 226 0.88 3.77 21.01
CA ASP A 226 2.32 3.96 21.03
C ASP A 226 2.62 5.46 21.22
N PRO A 227 3.18 5.89 22.37
CA PRO A 227 3.40 7.31 22.65
C PRO A 227 4.63 7.88 21.93
N THR A 228 5.36 7.08 21.16
CA THR A 228 6.65 7.45 20.57
C THR A 228 6.60 7.49 19.05
N THR A 229 6.11 6.43 18.42
CA THR A 229 6.26 6.20 16.98
C THR A 229 4.89 6.22 16.31
N ARG A 230 4.76 6.98 15.21
CA ARG A 230 3.53 7.01 14.41
C ARG A 230 3.27 5.66 13.75
N PHE A 231 2.02 5.26 13.68
CA PHE A 231 1.59 4.23 12.74
C PHE A 231 1.66 4.79 11.32
N SER A 232 2.27 4.05 10.39
CA SER A 232 2.44 4.53 9.03
C SER A 232 2.69 3.41 8.03
N TYR A 233 2.56 3.77 6.75
CA TYR A 233 3.21 3.06 5.67
C TYR A 233 4.38 3.91 5.15
N PRO A 234 5.59 3.34 4.99
CA PRO A 234 6.60 3.99 4.17
C PRO A 234 6.09 4.02 2.73
N LEU A 235 6.02 5.20 2.12
CA LEU A 235 5.74 5.35 0.69
C LEU A 235 7.04 5.37 -0.12
N TYR A 236 6.97 4.78 -1.31
CA TYR A 236 7.95 4.88 -2.37
C TYR A 236 7.29 5.52 -3.59
N ALA A 237 7.90 6.56 -4.13
CA ALA A 237 7.38 7.34 -5.24
C ALA A 237 8.34 7.33 -6.43
N LEU A 238 7.76 7.15 -7.60
CA LEU A 238 8.30 7.46 -8.93
C LEU A 238 7.42 8.54 -9.56
N GLU A 239 7.75 8.97 -10.77
CA GLU A 239 6.98 9.97 -11.52
C GLU A 239 5.51 9.54 -11.69
N ASP A 240 5.26 8.29 -12.10
CA ASP A 240 3.92 7.83 -12.48
C ASP A 240 3.25 6.94 -11.42
N GLU A 241 3.93 6.67 -10.31
CA GLU A 241 3.47 5.68 -9.32
C GLU A 241 3.91 6.03 -7.90
N ILE A 242 3.01 5.78 -6.93
CA ILE A 242 3.34 5.68 -5.51
C ILE A 242 2.88 4.32 -5.01
N TYR A 243 3.69 3.65 -4.20
CA TYR A 243 3.29 2.40 -3.54
C TYR A 243 3.80 2.33 -2.10
N THR A 244 3.14 1.51 -1.29
CA THR A 244 3.50 1.28 0.11
C THR A 244 4.59 0.22 0.24
N GLY A 245 5.52 0.41 1.17
CA GLY A 245 6.29 -0.67 1.78
C GLY A 245 5.51 -1.37 2.89
N PRO A 246 6.19 -2.13 3.78
CA PRO A 246 5.51 -2.83 4.86
C PRO A 246 4.94 -1.87 5.91
N LEU A 247 3.79 -2.23 6.47
CA LEU A 247 3.17 -1.53 7.59
C LEU A 247 4.14 -1.48 8.79
N THR A 248 4.19 -0.37 9.52
CA THR A 248 5.11 -0.25 10.66
C THR A 248 4.84 -1.32 11.70
N SER A 249 5.91 -1.91 12.26
CA SER A 249 5.82 -3.03 13.20
C SER A 249 5.00 -2.72 14.45
N ASN A 250 5.00 -1.46 14.92
CA ASN A 250 4.18 -1.04 16.05
C ASN A 250 2.66 -1.11 15.78
N TYR A 251 2.22 -0.93 14.53
CA TYR A 251 0.84 -1.21 14.13
C TYR A 251 0.65 -2.72 13.95
N TYR A 252 1.53 -3.34 13.15
CA TYR A 252 1.38 -4.74 12.73
C TYR A 252 1.35 -5.70 13.93
N ASN A 253 2.19 -5.48 14.93
CA ASN A 253 2.23 -6.32 16.14
C ASN A 253 0.95 -6.22 16.98
N LEU A 254 0.17 -5.15 16.84
CA LEU A 254 -1.08 -4.95 17.58
C LEU A 254 -2.30 -5.46 16.80
N PHE A 255 -2.31 -5.30 15.48
CA PHE A 255 -3.51 -5.47 14.66
C PHE A 255 -3.35 -6.37 13.44
N GLY A 256 -2.12 -6.80 13.12
CA GLY A 256 -1.81 -7.49 11.87
C GLY A 256 -1.83 -6.54 10.66
N ASP A 257 -2.43 -6.99 9.57
CA ASP A 257 -2.59 -6.18 8.36
C ASP A 257 -3.51 -4.97 8.60
N TRP A 258 -3.61 -4.07 7.62
CA TRP A 258 -4.40 -2.85 7.75
C TRP A 258 -5.88 -3.21 8.01
N ASN A 259 -6.43 -2.69 9.11
CA ASN A 259 -7.81 -2.93 9.46
C ASN A 259 -8.74 -2.35 8.41
N ASN A 260 -9.71 -3.16 7.99
CA ASN A 260 -10.90 -2.64 7.33
C ASN A 260 -11.91 -2.10 8.36
N LEU A 261 -12.87 -1.29 7.90
CA LEU A 261 -13.86 -0.66 8.78
C LEU A 261 -14.68 -1.64 9.63
N SER A 262 -14.88 -2.87 9.18
CA SER A 262 -15.63 -3.88 9.94
C SER A 262 -14.81 -4.61 10.99
N SER A 263 -13.48 -4.54 10.93
CA SER A 263 -12.57 -5.29 11.80
C SER A 263 -11.80 -4.41 12.78
N VAL A 264 -12.06 -3.09 12.79
CA VAL A 264 -11.47 -2.22 13.80
C VAL A 264 -11.97 -2.58 15.20
N PRO A 265 -11.10 -2.54 16.22
CA PRO A 265 -11.51 -2.78 17.59
C PRO A 265 -12.52 -1.72 18.06
N TRP A 266 -13.39 -2.15 18.97
CA TRP A 266 -14.30 -1.26 19.69
C TRP A 266 -13.63 -0.67 20.93
N ALA A 267 -14.06 0.52 21.31
CA ALA A 267 -13.44 1.33 22.33
C ALA A 267 -14.45 2.05 23.21
N TYR A 268 -13.98 2.47 24.39
CA TYR A 268 -14.58 3.55 25.16
C TYR A 268 -13.89 4.86 24.80
N PHE A 269 -14.69 5.87 24.51
CA PHE A 269 -14.27 7.25 24.35
C PHE A 269 -14.86 8.13 25.44
N TYR A 270 -14.11 9.13 25.88
CA TYR A 270 -14.54 10.13 26.84
C TYR A 270 -14.85 11.44 26.11
N ASP A 271 -16.08 11.91 26.26
CA ASP A 271 -16.57 13.19 25.78
C ASP A 271 -16.14 14.30 26.76
N GLU A 272 -15.13 15.09 26.35
CA GLU A 272 -14.51 16.12 27.19
C GLU A 272 -15.36 17.41 27.26
N ASP A 273 -16.19 17.68 26.25
CA ASP A 273 -16.94 18.93 26.11
C ASP A 273 -18.46 18.75 26.12
N ASN A 274 -18.93 17.54 26.42
CA ASN A 274 -20.34 17.14 26.43
C ASN A 274 -21.00 17.35 25.05
N ASN A 275 -20.20 17.23 23.99
CA ASN A 275 -20.66 17.19 22.62
C ASN A 275 -20.18 15.87 21.98
N ILE A 276 -21.10 14.90 21.98
CA ILE A 276 -20.94 13.58 21.38
C ILE A 276 -20.39 13.57 19.94
N ASN A 277 -20.49 14.68 19.21
CA ASN A 277 -20.05 14.80 17.83
C ASN A 277 -18.60 15.31 17.66
N THR A 278 -17.92 15.71 18.73
CA THR A 278 -16.58 16.32 18.69
C THR A 278 -15.55 15.55 19.51
N ASP A 279 -14.34 15.38 18.95
CA ASP A 279 -13.06 15.04 19.59
C ASP A 279 -13.10 14.20 20.87
N ASN A 280 -13.85 13.08 20.87
CA ASN A 280 -13.88 12.18 22.02
C ASN A 280 -12.52 11.47 22.20
N THR A 281 -12.04 11.46 23.44
CA THR A 281 -10.71 10.92 23.77
C THR A 281 -10.78 9.40 23.98
N LEU A 282 -9.96 8.63 23.25
CA LEU A 282 -9.87 7.17 23.39
C LEU A 282 -9.35 6.75 24.78
N MET A 283 -10.16 6.06 25.57
CA MET A 283 -9.86 5.69 26.97
C MET A 283 -9.42 4.24 27.14
N ALA A 284 -10.11 3.33 26.44
CA ALA A 284 -9.87 1.90 26.49
C ALA A 284 -10.32 1.26 25.17
N ASN A 285 -9.78 0.09 24.86
CA ASN A 285 -10.25 -0.74 23.75
C ASN A 285 -10.53 -2.17 24.22
N CYS A 286 -11.46 -2.84 23.55
CA CYS A 286 -11.73 -4.26 23.74
C CYS A 286 -10.56 -5.06 23.12
N ASP A 287 -9.98 -5.97 23.89
CA ASP A 287 -8.90 -6.87 23.48
C ASP A 287 -9.45 -8.23 23.02
N GLY A 288 -10.47 -8.18 22.20
CA GLY A 288 -11.20 -9.34 21.72
C GLY A 288 -12.37 -8.91 20.84
N ASN A 289 -13.28 -9.84 20.59
CA ASN A 289 -14.49 -9.53 19.86
C ASN A 289 -15.43 -8.69 20.72
N PHE A 290 -16.02 -7.66 20.12
CA PHE A 290 -17.05 -6.85 20.76
C PHE A 290 -18.40 -7.20 20.15
N VAL A 291 -19.32 -7.64 21.01
CA VAL A 291 -20.67 -8.01 20.60
C VAL A 291 -21.57 -6.79 20.79
N VAL A 292 -21.97 -6.20 19.68
CA VAL A 292 -22.95 -5.11 19.63
C VAL A 292 -24.33 -5.67 20.00
N THR A 293 -24.93 -5.12 21.06
CA THR A 293 -26.30 -5.47 21.49
C THR A 293 -27.33 -4.45 21.01
N ASP A 294 -26.91 -3.20 20.83
CA ASP A 294 -27.72 -2.14 20.24
C ASP A 294 -26.88 -1.38 19.19
N PRO A 295 -27.15 -1.57 17.89
CA PRO A 295 -26.39 -0.91 16.83
C PRO A 295 -26.74 0.57 16.65
N ILE A 296 -27.85 1.06 17.22
CA ILE A 296 -28.24 2.48 17.13
C ILE A 296 -27.52 3.27 18.22
N LEU A 297 -27.46 2.70 19.42
CA LEU A 297 -26.75 3.31 20.55
C LEU A 297 -25.26 2.93 20.56
N GLU A 298 -24.82 2.08 19.63
CA GLU A 298 -23.46 1.57 19.55
C GLU A 298 -22.98 0.91 20.87
N THR A 299 -23.91 0.27 21.60
CA THR A 299 -23.62 -0.38 22.89
C THR A 299 -23.52 -1.90 22.76
N GLY A 300 -22.77 -2.51 23.68
CA GLY A 300 -22.46 -3.93 23.64
C GLY A 300 -21.56 -4.37 24.77
N TYR A 301 -20.95 -5.54 24.62
CA TYR A 301 -19.98 -6.08 25.57
C TYR A 301 -18.74 -6.65 24.88
N CYS A 302 -17.61 -6.59 25.57
CA CYS A 302 -16.37 -7.19 25.13
C CYS A 302 -16.33 -8.65 25.57
N GLU A 303 -16.17 -9.60 24.64
CA GLU A 303 -15.93 -11.02 24.95
C GLU A 303 -14.51 -11.27 25.46
N GLY A 304 -13.58 -10.36 25.13
CA GLY A 304 -12.25 -10.29 25.70
C GLY A 304 -12.19 -9.46 26.98
N GLN A 305 -11.06 -8.78 27.18
CA GLN A 305 -10.87 -7.88 28.30
C GLN A 305 -10.82 -6.43 27.80
N TRP A 306 -11.43 -5.51 28.55
CA TRP A 306 -11.17 -4.08 28.34
C TRP A 306 -9.76 -3.74 28.80
N VAL A 307 -8.98 -3.13 27.90
CA VAL A 307 -7.61 -2.71 28.19
C VAL A 307 -7.42 -1.23 27.91
N THR A 308 -6.50 -0.62 28.64
CA THR A 308 -6.03 0.74 28.38
C THR A 308 -4.53 0.73 28.15
N TYR A 309 -4.06 1.64 27.31
CA TYR A 309 -2.64 1.96 27.11
C TYR A 309 -2.25 3.27 27.81
N ARG A 310 -3.20 3.88 28.53
CA ARG A 310 -2.95 5.02 29.43
C ARG A 310 -2.19 4.56 30.66
N SER A 311 -1.45 5.47 31.29
CA SER A 311 -0.71 5.16 32.52
C SER A 311 -1.63 4.66 33.62
N GLU A 312 -2.86 5.19 33.68
CA GLU A 312 -3.95 4.73 34.54
C GLU A 312 -5.30 4.82 33.81
N ALA A 313 -6.28 4.02 34.23
CA ALA A 313 -7.63 4.08 33.68
C ALA A 313 -8.44 5.22 34.33
N GLY A 314 -9.05 6.06 33.50
CA GLY A 314 -9.91 7.16 33.95
C GLY A 314 -9.25 8.53 33.82
N LEU A 315 -9.62 9.44 34.71
CA LEU A 315 -9.20 10.84 34.69
C LEU A 315 -8.33 11.15 35.92
N ASP A 316 -7.41 12.09 35.76
CA ASP A 316 -6.58 12.61 36.84
C ASP A 316 -7.37 13.54 37.78
N ALA A 317 -6.68 14.10 38.78
CA ALA A 317 -7.30 15.03 39.74
C ALA A 317 -7.85 16.32 39.12
N ASN A 318 -7.46 16.65 37.90
CA ASN A 318 -7.94 17.81 37.13
C ASN A 318 -9.07 17.44 36.17
N GLY A 319 -9.49 16.17 36.11
CA GLY A 319 -10.48 15.69 35.17
C GLY A 319 -9.94 15.45 33.76
N LEU A 320 -8.61 15.32 33.60
CA LEU A 320 -7.99 15.05 32.31
C LEU A 320 -7.65 13.57 32.15
N PRO A 321 -7.80 12.97 30.96
CA PRO A 321 -7.35 11.61 30.71
C PRO A 321 -5.85 11.45 30.99
N TYR A 322 -5.49 10.40 31.72
CA TYR A 322 -4.08 10.07 31.95
C TYR A 322 -3.33 9.87 30.62
N PRO A 323 -2.08 10.34 30.48
CA PRO A 323 -1.32 10.20 29.24
C PRO A 323 -1.06 8.73 28.90
N SER A 324 -0.85 8.43 27.62
CA SER A 324 -0.41 7.10 27.19
C SER A 324 1.04 6.85 27.56
N ASP A 325 1.30 5.67 28.13
CA ASP A 325 2.64 5.10 28.29
C ASP A 325 2.91 3.93 27.31
N GLY A 326 1.94 3.59 26.45
CA GLY A 326 2.04 2.52 25.46
C GLY A 326 2.02 1.11 26.07
N VAL A 327 1.76 0.96 27.37
CA VAL A 327 1.74 -0.34 28.04
C VAL A 327 0.29 -0.78 28.24
N LYS A 328 -0.07 -1.91 27.63
CA LYS A 328 -1.39 -2.55 27.78
C LYS A 328 -1.66 -2.95 29.23
N LYS A 329 -2.77 -2.47 29.79
CA LYS A 329 -3.21 -2.74 31.17
C LYS A 329 -4.69 -3.12 31.21
N PRO A 330 -5.12 -4.03 32.10
CA PRO A 330 -6.55 -4.29 32.33
C PRO A 330 -7.26 -3.05 32.87
N VAL A 331 -8.49 -2.80 32.42
CA VAL A 331 -9.41 -1.87 33.09
C VAL A 331 -10.18 -2.66 34.16
N SER A 332 -10.22 -2.16 35.39
CA SER A 332 -10.90 -2.85 36.50
C SER A 332 -12.42 -2.82 36.33
N ALA A 333 -13.11 -3.80 36.93
CA ALA A 333 -14.57 -3.88 36.88
C ALA A 333 -15.26 -2.65 37.52
N GLU A 334 -14.65 -2.08 38.56
CA GLU A 334 -15.15 -0.88 39.23
C GLU A 334 -15.10 0.35 38.31
N VAL A 335 -14.00 0.53 37.58
CA VAL A 335 -13.84 1.63 36.61
C VAL A 335 -14.83 1.46 35.46
N LEU A 336 -14.97 0.24 34.93
CA LEU A 336 -15.94 -0.06 33.88
C LEU A 336 -17.38 0.23 34.32
N ALA A 337 -17.76 -0.19 35.53
CA ALA A 337 -19.09 0.10 36.07
C ALA A 337 -19.33 1.61 36.22
N ALA A 338 -18.30 2.38 36.59
CA ALA A 338 -18.38 3.83 36.67
C ALA A 338 -18.56 4.49 35.29
N TRP A 339 -17.85 4.01 34.26
CA TRP A 339 -18.01 4.48 32.88
C TRP A 339 -19.39 4.16 32.32
N GLN A 340 -19.89 2.93 32.53
CA GLN A 340 -21.22 2.52 32.07
C GLN A 340 -22.36 3.34 32.70
N ALA A 341 -22.15 3.88 33.90
CA ALA A 341 -23.10 4.75 34.58
C ALA A 341 -22.96 6.23 34.19
N ASN A 342 -21.96 6.61 33.39
CA ASN A 342 -21.65 7.99 33.06
C ASN A 342 -21.86 8.26 31.56
N PRO A 343 -22.79 9.16 31.18
CA PRO A 343 -23.10 9.45 29.78
C PRO A 343 -21.95 10.10 29.00
N LEU A 344 -20.91 10.60 29.67
CA LEU A 344 -19.69 11.11 29.01
C LEU A 344 -18.80 9.99 28.45
N TYR A 345 -19.07 8.73 28.81
CA TYR A 345 -18.33 7.59 28.27
C TYR A 345 -19.19 6.87 27.24
N LEU A 346 -18.70 6.84 26.01
CA LEU A 346 -19.41 6.28 24.87
C LEU A 346 -18.61 5.14 24.26
N THR A 347 -19.31 4.12 23.82
CA THR A 347 -18.70 3.04 23.04
C THR A 347 -18.76 3.36 21.56
N GLY A 348 -17.71 2.98 20.81
CA GLY A 348 -17.68 3.14 19.37
C GLY A 348 -16.49 2.40 18.74
N PRO A 349 -16.48 2.19 17.41
CA PRO A 349 -15.34 1.63 16.70
C PRO A 349 -14.18 2.62 16.59
N ILE A 350 -12.93 2.14 16.65
CA ILE A 350 -11.74 2.96 16.36
C ILE A 350 -11.53 3.03 14.84
N GLU A 351 -12.44 3.70 14.13
CA GLU A 351 -12.41 3.79 12.65
C GLU A 351 -11.12 4.38 12.10
N ASP A 352 -10.41 5.19 12.90
CA ASP A 352 -9.13 5.77 12.49
C ASP A 352 -8.02 4.72 12.24
N LEU A 353 -8.17 3.49 12.74
CA LEU A 353 -7.31 2.37 12.37
C LEU A 353 -7.55 1.88 10.93
N ALA A 354 -8.71 2.17 10.35
CA ALA A 354 -9.01 1.89 8.94
C ALA A 354 -8.73 3.08 8.01
N ASN A 355 -8.41 4.25 8.58
CA ASN A 355 -8.28 5.49 7.83
C ASN A 355 -6.81 5.95 7.72
N LEU A 356 -6.23 5.80 6.53
CA LEU A 356 -4.86 6.21 6.25
C LEU A 356 -4.82 7.62 5.64
N GLY A 357 -4.14 8.56 6.31
CA GLY A 357 -3.91 9.90 5.79
C GLY A 357 -2.78 9.91 4.76
N LEU A 358 -3.05 10.39 3.54
CA LEU A 358 -2.08 10.47 2.45
C LEU A 358 -1.80 11.93 2.09
N ASN A 359 -0.52 12.27 1.95
CA ASN A 359 -0.06 13.53 1.39
C ASN A 359 0.87 13.24 0.22
N TYR A 360 0.63 13.88 -0.92
CA TYR A 360 1.49 13.84 -2.10
C TYR A 360 1.22 15.06 -2.98
N TYR A 361 2.18 15.42 -3.83
CA TYR A 361 2.01 16.48 -4.81
C TYR A 361 1.92 15.92 -6.23
N LEU A 362 1.09 16.54 -7.05
CA LEU A 362 1.00 16.29 -8.49
C LEU A 362 1.47 17.52 -9.26
N THR A 363 2.26 17.30 -10.31
CA THR A 363 2.63 18.36 -11.25
C THR A 363 2.04 18.07 -12.61
N ILE A 364 1.26 19.02 -13.12
CA ILE A 364 0.61 18.96 -14.42
C ILE A 364 1.34 19.91 -15.36
N GLY A 365 2.11 19.32 -16.27
CA GLY A 365 2.84 19.91 -17.39
C GLY A 365 2.07 19.76 -18.70
N ASP A 366 2.78 19.58 -19.82
CA ASP A 366 2.19 19.60 -21.16
C ASP A 366 1.23 18.44 -21.42
N ASN A 367 -0.07 18.76 -21.53
CA ASN A 367 -1.14 17.80 -21.75
C ASN A 367 -1.51 17.60 -23.23
N THR A 368 -0.84 18.28 -24.18
CA THR A 368 -1.21 18.24 -25.60
C THR A 368 -0.98 16.88 -26.26
N LYS A 369 -0.11 16.05 -25.68
CA LYS A 369 0.24 14.72 -26.17
C LYS A 369 -0.45 13.59 -25.41
N TRP A 370 -1.24 13.90 -24.39
CA TRP A 370 -1.97 12.88 -23.65
C TRP A 370 -2.97 12.18 -24.58
N PRO A 371 -3.18 10.86 -24.43
CA PRO A 371 -4.21 10.14 -25.16
C PRO A 371 -5.62 10.75 -24.97
N THR A 372 -5.85 11.35 -23.79
CA THR A 372 -7.04 12.12 -23.44
C THR A 372 -6.62 13.54 -23.02
N PRO A 373 -6.47 14.50 -23.95
CA PRO A 373 -5.86 15.80 -23.67
C PRO A 373 -6.49 16.60 -22.52
N ASN A 374 -7.78 16.39 -22.26
CA ASN A 374 -8.54 17.12 -21.24
C ASN A 374 -8.84 16.28 -20.00
N GLN A 375 -8.18 15.13 -19.81
CA GLN A 375 -8.48 14.25 -18.70
C GLN A 375 -7.28 13.36 -18.33
N PHE A 376 -7.09 13.10 -17.04
CA PHE A 376 -6.28 12.00 -16.54
C PHE A 376 -6.99 11.31 -15.38
N VAL A 377 -6.45 10.18 -14.95
CA VAL A 377 -6.97 9.37 -13.85
C VAL A 377 -5.86 9.11 -12.83
N ILE A 378 -6.24 9.15 -11.56
CA ILE A 378 -5.48 8.51 -10.49
C ILE A 378 -6.18 7.19 -10.20
N ARG A 379 -5.48 6.08 -10.40
CA ARG A 379 -5.97 4.74 -10.11
C ARG A 379 -5.33 4.21 -8.84
N PHE A 380 -6.15 3.90 -7.84
CA PHE A 380 -5.71 3.24 -6.61
C PHE A 380 -5.92 1.73 -6.75
N TYR A 381 -4.89 0.95 -6.50
CA TYR A 381 -4.95 -0.51 -6.41
C TYR A 381 -4.76 -0.91 -4.96
N PRO A 382 -5.80 -1.44 -4.30
CA PRO A 382 -5.61 -2.09 -3.01
C PRO A 382 -4.80 -3.38 -3.19
N VAL A 383 -4.06 -3.77 -2.15
CA VAL A 383 -3.33 -5.05 -2.09
C VAL A 383 -4.00 -5.93 -1.04
N PRO A 384 -4.90 -6.84 -1.41
CA PRO A 384 -5.67 -7.63 -0.43
C PRO A 384 -4.78 -8.63 0.32
N SER A 385 -5.01 -8.79 1.63
CA SER A 385 -4.25 -9.69 2.51
C SER A 385 -4.39 -11.16 2.11
N GLU A 386 -5.59 -11.56 1.69
CA GLU A 386 -5.93 -12.93 1.28
C GLU A 386 -5.45 -13.30 -0.12
N THR A 387 -4.77 -12.39 -0.83
CA THR A 387 -3.95 -12.86 -1.94
C THR A 387 -2.78 -13.64 -1.35
N VAL A 388 -2.87 -14.97 -1.45
CA VAL A 388 -1.74 -15.70 -2.02
C VAL A 388 -1.51 -15.00 -3.35
N VAL A 389 -0.67 -13.98 -3.35
CA VAL A 389 -0.07 -13.49 -4.59
C VAL A 389 0.47 -14.77 -5.20
N PRO A 390 0.02 -15.22 -6.39
CA PRO A 390 0.82 -16.22 -7.08
C PRO A 390 2.19 -15.58 -7.13
N ALA A 391 3.13 -16.22 -6.44
CA ALA A 391 4.51 -15.82 -6.45
C ALA A 391 4.87 -15.53 -7.92
N PRO A 392 5.63 -14.45 -8.21
CA PRO A 392 6.05 -14.21 -9.60
C PRO A 392 6.53 -15.54 -10.19
N ALA A 393 5.92 -15.99 -11.29
CA ALA A 393 6.24 -17.32 -11.81
C ALA A 393 7.75 -17.47 -11.97
N GLU A 394 8.31 -18.55 -11.43
CA GLU A 394 9.75 -18.79 -11.47
C GLU A 394 10.22 -18.83 -12.94
N ILE A 395 11.26 -18.06 -13.25
CA ILE A 395 11.97 -18.11 -14.51
C ILE A 395 13.11 -19.11 -14.30
N CYS A 396 12.93 -20.30 -14.83
CA CYS A 396 13.73 -21.48 -14.51
C CYS A 396 15.21 -21.46 -14.98
N ASP A 397 15.73 -20.32 -15.43
CA ASP A 397 17.08 -20.17 -15.97
C ASP A 397 17.76 -18.81 -15.71
N ASP A 398 17.24 -17.98 -14.81
CA ASP A 398 17.76 -16.62 -14.57
C ASP A 398 18.64 -16.48 -13.33
N GLY A 399 18.72 -17.52 -12.49
CA GLY A 399 19.55 -17.56 -11.27
C GLY A 399 19.02 -16.72 -10.12
N ILE A 400 17.73 -16.33 -10.16
CA ILE A 400 17.06 -15.51 -9.16
C ILE A 400 15.79 -16.22 -8.71
N ASP A 401 15.63 -16.40 -7.40
CA ASP A 401 14.37 -16.78 -6.76
C ASP A 401 13.30 -15.69 -7.04
N ASN A 402 12.57 -15.83 -8.15
CA ASN A 402 11.63 -14.83 -8.64
C ASN A 402 10.37 -14.85 -7.79
N ASP A 403 10.01 -16.03 -7.32
CA ASP A 403 8.79 -16.34 -6.61
C ASP A 403 8.92 -16.10 -5.08
N LYS A 404 10.16 -16.12 -4.57
CA LYS A 404 10.61 -15.87 -3.20
C LYS A 404 10.24 -16.95 -2.19
N ASP A 405 10.10 -18.19 -2.63
CA ASP A 405 9.87 -19.36 -1.77
C ASP A 405 11.18 -19.94 -1.18
N GLY A 406 12.34 -19.49 -1.67
CA GLY A 406 13.67 -19.89 -1.22
C GLY A 406 14.36 -20.93 -2.09
N LEU A 407 13.73 -21.35 -3.19
CA LEU A 407 14.31 -22.19 -4.24
C LEU A 407 14.65 -21.33 -5.47
N VAL A 408 15.51 -21.85 -6.35
CA VAL A 408 16.02 -21.11 -7.52
C VAL A 408 16.11 -22.03 -8.72
N ASP A 409 15.64 -21.59 -9.88
CA ASP A 409 15.72 -22.29 -11.17
C ASP A 409 15.22 -23.75 -11.07
N CYS A 410 15.94 -24.72 -11.61
CA CYS A 410 15.57 -26.14 -11.58
C CYS A 410 15.62 -26.80 -10.20
N SER A 411 16.05 -26.08 -9.16
CA SER A 411 15.86 -26.53 -7.77
C SER A 411 14.47 -26.17 -7.23
N ASP A 412 13.75 -25.30 -7.94
CA ASP A 412 12.37 -24.92 -7.67
C ASP A 412 11.40 -25.99 -8.19
N SER A 413 10.45 -26.38 -7.35
CA SER A 413 9.42 -27.37 -7.71
C SER A 413 8.46 -26.88 -8.79
N ASP A 414 8.29 -25.56 -8.94
CA ASP A 414 7.47 -24.93 -9.97
C ASP A 414 8.11 -25.03 -11.37
N CYS A 415 9.42 -25.30 -11.44
CA CYS A 415 10.18 -25.53 -12.67
C CYS A 415 10.20 -27.01 -13.13
N SER A 416 9.55 -27.91 -12.39
CA SER A 416 9.54 -29.37 -12.64
C SER A 416 9.02 -29.80 -14.02
N ALA A 417 8.23 -28.95 -14.68
CA ALA A 417 7.70 -29.19 -16.03
C ALA A 417 8.36 -28.31 -17.11
N ASP A 418 9.31 -27.45 -16.75
CA ASP A 418 10.01 -26.60 -17.71
C ASP A 418 11.03 -27.43 -18.51
N PRO A 419 11.01 -27.38 -19.87
CA PRO A 419 11.97 -28.12 -20.69
C PRO A 419 13.44 -27.77 -20.45
N ILE A 420 13.74 -26.62 -19.84
CA ILE A 420 15.10 -26.23 -19.45
C ILE A 420 15.60 -27.03 -18.26
N CYS A 421 14.68 -27.50 -17.42
CA CYS A 421 14.96 -28.35 -16.29
C CYS A 421 14.89 -29.80 -16.75
N PRO A 422 16.02 -30.51 -16.80
CA PRO A 422 16.03 -31.90 -17.20
C PRO A 422 15.17 -32.67 -16.19
N ALA A 423 14.04 -33.22 -16.65
CA ALA A 423 13.35 -34.25 -15.89
C ALA A 423 14.39 -35.33 -15.55
N PRO A 424 14.43 -35.86 -14.31
CA PRO A 424 15.29 -36.98 -14.00
C PRO A 424 14.97 -38.10 -14.98
N VAL A 425 15.94 -38.38 -15.85
CA VAL A 425 15.84 -39.49 -16.80
C VAL A 425 16.05 -40.75 -15.98
N SER A 426 15.30 -41.83 -16.27
CA SER A 426 15.53 -43.14 -15.63
C SER A 426 17.03 -43.45 -15.63
N GLU A 427 17.55 -43.91 -14.49
CA GLU A 427 18.95 -44.27 -14.31
C GLU A 427 19.44 -45.23 -15.42
N ILE A 428 20.61 -44.93 -15.99
CA ILE A 428 21.30 -45.78 -16.95
C ILE A 428 22.36 -46.57 -16.19
N CYS A 429 21.95 -47.74 -15.70
CA CYS A 429 22.63 -48.56 -14.69
C CYS A 429 24.07 -49.06 -14.97
N THR A 430 24.75 -48.61 -16.03
CA THR A 430 26.08 -49.12 -16.42
C THR A 430 26.98 -48.04 -17.06
N ASP A 431 26.61 -46.76 -17.01
CA ASP A 431 27.32 -45.68 -17.72
C ASP A 431 28.26 -44.84 -16.83
N GLY A 432 28.25 -45.07 -15.51
CA GLY A 432 29.12 -44.37 -14.55
C GLY A 432 28.63 -42.98 -14.16
N ILE A 433 27.40 -42.61 -14.48
CA ILE A 433 26.81 -41.29 -14.24
C ILE A 433 25.51 -41.48 -13.45
N ASP A 434 25.27 -40.63 -12.45
CA ASP A 434 23.96 -40.50 -11.78
C ASP A 434 23.01 -39.74 -12.72
N ASN A 435 22.24 -40.48 -13.53
CA ASN A 435 21.41 -39.90 -14.59
C ASN A 435 20.10 -39.32 -14.04
N ASP A 436 19.60 -39.81 -12.91
CA ASP A 436 18.39 -39.30 -12.25
C ASP A 436 18.65 -38.31 -11.10
N GLN A 437 19.93 -38.10 -10.78
CA GLN A 437 20.45 -37.14 -9.80
C GLN A 437 20.00 -37.42 -8.35
N ASP A 438 19.74 -38.68 -8.00
CA ASP A 438 19.37 -39.08 -6.63
C ASP A 438 20.57 -39.27 -5.68
N GLY A 439 21.79 -39.19 -6.22
CA GLY A 439 23.06 -39.32 -5.52
C GLY A 439 23.62 -40.73 -5.52
N LYS A 440 22.99 -41.68 -6.24
CA LYS A 440 23.50 -43.02 -6.48
C LYS A 440 23.81 -43.18 -7.97
N VAL A 441 24.75 -44.07 -8.28
CA VAL A 441 25.28 -44.25 -9.64
C VAL A 441 25.19 -45.74 -9.97
N ASP A 442 24.72 -46.07 -11.16
CA ASP A 442 24.70 -47.42 -11.71
C ASP A 442 24.06 -48.46 -10.76
N CYS A 443 24.72 -49.60 -10.53
CA CYS A 443 24.22 -50.69 -9.68
C CYS A 443 24.14 -50.33 -8.19
N ALA A 444 24.72 -49.22 -7.76
CA ALA A 444 24.50 -48.69 -6.43
C ALA A 444 23.13 -48.00 -6.30
N ASP A 445 22.47 -47.71 -7.43
CA ASP A 445 21.11 -47.19 -7.46
C ASP A 445 20.06 -48.30 -7.23
N SER A 446 19.08 -48.01 -6.37
CA SER A 446 17.94 -48.91 -6.12
C SER A 446 17.03 -49.07 -7.33
N ASP A 447 17.00 -48.10 -8.24
CA ASP A 447 16.20 -48.11 -9.46
C ASP A 447 16.81 -49.04 -10.53
N CYS A 448 18.07 -49.45 -10.33
CA CYS A 448 18.79 -50.42 -11.15
C CYS A 448 18.61 -51.89 -10.73
N LEU A 449 17.82 -52.16 -9.69
CA LEU A 449 17.56 -53.52 -9.22
C LEU A 449 16.90 -54.38 -10.29
N GLY A 450 17.63 -55.41 -10.75
CA GLY A 450 17.15 -56.40 -11.72
C GLY A 450 17.43 -56.07 -13.19
N ILE A 451 18.16 -54.98 -13.47
CA ILE A 451 18.69 -54.68 -14.81
C ILE A 451 19.87 -55.61 -15.13
N SER A 452 19.96 -56.08 -16.38
CA SER A 452 21.03 -57.00 -16.82
C SER A 452 22.40 -56.32 -16.72
N GLY A 453 23.20 -56.72 -15.73
CA GLY A 453 24.47 -56.07 -15.38
C GLY A 453 24.54 -55.77 -13.88
N CYS A 454 23.39 -55.51 -13.24
CA CYS A 454 23.28 -55.31 -11.80
C CYS A 454 22.60 -56.51 -11.11
N GLY A 455 23.20 -57.01 -10.03
CA GLY A 455 22.77 -58.19 -9.28
C GLY A 455 23.91 -58.82 -8.48
N THR A 456 23.70 -60.01 -7.92
CA THR A 456 24.69 -60.64 -7.02
C THR A 456 26.03 -60.95 -7.69
N GLU A 457 27.13 -60.50 -7.11
CA GLU A 457 28.49 -60.73 -7.59
C GLU A 457 29.05 -62.11 -7.17
N GLN A 458 28.45 -63.19 -7.68
CA GLN A 458 28.82 -64.57 -7.30
C GLN A 458 28.92 -65.56 -8.46
N LEU A 459 28.46 -65.16 -9.65
CA LEU A 459 28.35 -66.06 -10.80
C LEU A 459 29.58 -65.93 -11.71
N SER A 460 29.89 -66.98 -12.47
CA SER A 460 30.99 -66.92 -13.45
C SER A 460 30.79 -65.88 -14.55
N THR A 461 29.55 -65.42 -14.73
CA THR A 461 29.21 -64.36 -15.69
C THR A 461 29.32 -62.96 -15.12
N THR A 462 29.40 -62.79 -13.80
CA THR A 462 29.52 -61.48 -13.13
C THR A 462 30.89 -61.28 -12.46
N CYS A 463 31.63 -62.35 -12.17
CA CYS A 463 32.98 -62.24 -11.60
C CYS A 463 34.12 -62.07 -12.63
N ALA A 464 33.78 -61.75 -13.89
CA ALA A 464 34.75 -61.57 -14.97
C ALA A 464 34.18 -60.74 -16.14
N ASP A 465 33.11 -59.97 -15.92
CA ASP A 465 32.48 -59.15 -16.96
C ASP A 465 33.01 -57.71 -16.95
N GLY A 466 33.81 -57.33 -15.95
CA GLY A 466 34.43 -56.01 -15.84
C GLY A 466 33.55 -54.97 -15.17
N PHE A 467 32.44 -55.36 -14.54
CA PHE A 467 31.50 -54.47 -13.84
C PHE A 467 31.46 -54.77 -12.33
N ASP A 468 31.02 -53.78 -11.55
CA ASP A 468 30.65 -53.94 -10.14
C ASP A 468 29.14 -54.16 -10.13
N ASN A 469 28.74 -55.42 -10.13
CA ASN A 469 27.37 -55.83 -10.37
C ASN A 469 26.52 -55.63 -9.11
N ASP A 470 27.08 -55.68 -7.90
CA ASP A 470 26.32 -55.47 -6.65
C ASP A 470 26.50 -54.10 -5.98
N GLY A 471 27.31 -53.23 -6.58
CA GLY A 471 27.42 -51.81 -6.26
C GLY A 471 28.21 -51.52 -4.97
N ASP A 472 29.06 -52.44 -4.53
CA ASP A 472 29.81 -52.32 -3.27
C ASP A 472 31.20 -51.66 -3.43
N GLY A 473 31.57 -51.33 -4.66
CA GLY A 473 32.80 -50.66 -5.06
C GLY A 473 33.94 -51.60 -5.47
N PHE A 474 33.70 -52.91 -5.53
CA PHE A 474 34.66 -53.91 -5.98
C PHE A 474 34.21 -54.57 -7.30
N ILE A 475 35.18 -54.90 -8.15
CA ILE A 475 34.92 -55.43 -9.51
C ILE A 475 35.57 -56.80 -9.68
N ASP A 476 34.82 -57.76 -10.21
CA ASP A 476 35.28 -59.08 -10.64
C ASP A 476 36.07 -59.82 -9.52
N CYS A 477 37.30 -60.26 -9.80
CA CYS A 477 38.11 -60.98 -8.83
C CYS A 477 38.65 -60.11 -7.69
N ALA A 478 38.47 -58.78 -7.75
CA ALA A 478 38.69 -57.91 -6.61
C ALA A 478 37.49 -57.90 -5.65
N ASP A 479 36.33 -58.38 -6.10
CA ASP A 479 35.10 -58.45 -5.32
C ASP A 479 35.11 -59.60 -4.27
N PRO A 480 34.76 -59.33 -2.99
CA PRO A 480 34.69 -60.35 -1.95
C PRO A 480 33.63 -61.44 -2.20
N GLY A 481 32.51 -61.13 -2.84
CA GLY A 481 31.50 -62.06 -3.34
C GLY A 481 32.08 -63.06 -4.35
N CYS A 482 33.02 -62.62 -5.18
CA CYS A 482 33.71 -63.45 -6.18
C CYS A 482 34.84 -64.34 -5.64
N ALA A 483 35.24 -64.22 -4.37
CA ALA A 483 36.32 -65.02 -3.77
C ALA A 483 36.09 -66.55 -3.84
N LYS A 484 34.84 -66.99 -4.01
CA LYS A 484 34.49 -68.42 -4.17
C LYS A 484 34.37 -68.88 -5.62
N ASN A 485 34.42 -67.95 -6.57
CA ASN A 485 34.32 -68.25 -7.99
C ASN A 485 35.59 -68.96 -8.48
N LYS A 486 35.43 -69.94 -9.37
CA LYS A 486 36.58 -70.67 -9.95
C LYS A 486 37.44 -69.80 -10.87
N LEU A 487 36.90 -68.70 -11.41
CA LEU A 487 37.64 -67.76 -12.26
C LEU A 487 38.67 -66.94 -11.48
N CYS A 488 38.47 -66.76 -10.17
CA CYS A 488 39.27 -65.90 -9.31
C CYS A 488 40.18 -66.68 -8.34
N ARG A 489 40.38 -67.97 -8.60
CA ARG A 489 41.09 -68.90 -7.72
C ARG A 489 42.31 -69.53 -8.36
#